data_AF-A0A815J901-F1
#
_entry.id   AF-A0A815J901-F1
#
_cell.length_a   1.000
_cell.length_b   1.000
_cell.length_c   1.000
_cell.angle_alpha   90.00
_cell.angle_beta   90.00
_cell.angle_gamma   90.00
#
_symmetry.space_group_name_H-M   'P 1'
#
loop_
_entity.id
_entity.type
_entity.pdbx_description
1 polymer ?
#
loop_
_entity_poly.entity_id
_entity_poly.type
_entity_poly.pdbx_seq_one_letter_code
_entity_poly.pdbx_strand_id
1 'polypeptide(L)'
;MSSNSTTEALFFRRLYADGADVYSTNSSKRNKHKKIQIAIIVLIVIVVCLVAILPPVLILTRRASVNPPASTTIFSTDKLPLDGSSIDYRLMAYVGNGHVATVIFSDFIYMNGLYNGANGTSHRARIPSTHNWQFKLESLSSLLYSLDVAFGVFTEKLENDQVRIERRIFASQEYIELLLAHVVITRLTSKGHPIIVPVEVNEQTTSIDFDLQVSSRDDKHVLLSGTTREVENNLFQSNRLSLFMYYTPLPSNSFQLSAQETSRTYLSLPPLSTRSEPKQFYRVSPSSLSRGGRLSEDYGGHSFWDTETWMYPLILLFYPTLAREILSYRIALRDAAMYNAKLFGYVGSDRISCITEKPVPQAWLDIANNLYFPFGNVTQIHLEYENFNTKNATIKQADVVLLGFRLMWPMSKEVRRNDLLTYERMTRDDGLAMAWSMHTIGHLELKDFEPAEKLFRRSYKTYVRPPFNVN
;
A
#
# COMPACT_ATOMS: atom_id res chain seq x y z
N MET A 1 -13.81 -37.18 39.07
CA MET A 1 -12.51 -37.87 38.89
C MET A 1 -12.08 -37.59 37.45
N SER A 2 -11.25 -36.57 37.17
CA SER A 2 -9.77 -36.67 37.10
C SER A 2 -9.34 -37.93 36.33
N SER A 3 -8.56 -37.90 35.24
CA SER A 3 -7.46 -37.01 34.84
C SER A 3 -6.97 -37.40 33.43
N ASN A 4 -6.37 -36.44 32.70
CA ASN A 4 -5.17 -36.50 31.83
C ASN A 4 -4.96 -37.72 30.89
N SER A 5 -4.45 -37.63 29.66
CA SER A 5 -3.66 -36.64 28.94
C SER A 5 -3.54 -37.12 27.47
N THR A 6 -2.88 -36.30 26.64
CA THR A 6 -2.15 -36.69 25.42
C THR A 6 -2.99 -37.10 24.20
N THR A 7 -3.39 -36.12 23.37
CA THR A 7 -2.96 -36.04 21.94
C THR A 7 -3.27 -34.71 21.22
N GLU A 8 -3.12 -33.56 21.89
CA GLU A 8 -2.75 -32.30 21.18
C GLU A 8 -1.36 -32.40 20.51
N ALA A 9 -0.58 -33.45 20.83
CA ALA A 9 0.72 -33.75 20.24
C ALA A 9 0.68 -34.32 18.80
N LEU A 10 -0.48 -34.73 18.26
CA LEU A 10 -0.55 -35.26 16.88
C LEU A 10 -0.79 -34.16 15.82
N PHE A 11 -1.20 -32.97 16.23
CA PHE A 11 -1.32 -31.82 15.33
C PHE A 11 0.05 -31.17 15.06
N PHE A 12 0.95 -31.16 16.06
CA PHE A 12 2.34 -30.69 15.91
C PHE A 12 3.26 -31.65 15.17
N ARG A 13 2.86 -32.90 14.90
CA ARG A 13 3.69 -33.92 14.23
C ARG A 13 3.59 -33.91 12.70
N ARG A 14 2.73 -33.08 12.11
CA ARG A 14 2.59 -32.94 10.64
C ARG A 14 3.37 -31.78 10.03
N LEU A 15 4.05 -30.99 10.86
CA LEU A 15 4.94 -29.90 10.41
C LEU A 15 6.42 -30.34 10.28
N TYR A 16 6.74 -31.64 10.46
CA TYR A 16 8.13 -32.15 10.47
C TYR A 16 8.34 -33.48 9.71
N ALA A 17 7.46 -33.86 8.78
CA ALA A 17 7.49 -35.18 8.15
C ALA A 17 7.53 -35.17 6.62
N ASP A 18 8.09 -34.13 6.00
CA ASP A 18 8.61 -34.23 4.63
C ASP A 18 10.15 -34.28 4.71
N GLY A 19 10.67 -35.50 4.71
CA GLY A 19 12.08 -35.82 4.79
C GLY A 19 12.31 -37.29 5.07
N ALA A 20 12.08 -38.15 4.07
CA ALA A 20 12.83 -39.40 3.80
C ALA A 20 12.12 -40.30 2.77
N ASP A 21 12.70 -40.33 1.57
CA ASP A 21 13.01 -41.47 0.69
C ASP A 21 12.02 -42.60 0.32
N VAL A 22 11.80 -42.66 -1.00
CA VAL A 22 11.98 -43.75 -2.00
C VAL A 22 11.94 -45.25 -1.59
N TYR A 23 11.18 -46.00 -2.42
CA TYR A 23 11.22 -47.42 -2.80
C TYR A 23 10.15 -48.41 -2.27
N SER A 24 9.43 -48.99 -3.25
CA SER A 24 9.10 -50.44 -3.41
C SER A 24 7.65 -50.95 -3.16
N THR A 25 6.99 -51.20 -4.30
CA THR A 25 6.25 -52.39 -4.79
C THR A 25 4.97 -53.00 -4.13
N ASN A 26 4.04 -53.29 -5.04
CA ASN A 26 3.06 -54.40 -5.14
C ASN A 26 1.72 -54.45 -4.36
N SER A 27 0.67 -53.98 -5.07
CA SER A 27 -0.40 -54.77 -5.74
C SER A 27 -1.10 -55.96 -5.02
N SER A 28 -2.44 -55.97 -5.14
CA SER A 28 -3.38 -57.11 -5.02
C SER A 28 -4.06 -57.40 -3.67
N LYS A 29 -4.94 -56.50 -3.21
CA LYS A 29 -6.08 -56.81 -2.29
C LYS A 29 -7.22 -55.78 -2.35
N ARG A 30 -7.49 -55.21 -3.53
CA ARG A 30 -8.13 -53.89 -3.67
C ARG A 30 -9.53 -53.83 -4.30
N ASN A 31 -10.33 -54.91 -4.34
CA ASN A 31 -11.67 -54.85 -4.99
C ASN A 31 -12.89 -54.82 -4.07
N LYS A 32 -12.81 -55.27 -2.81
CA LYS A 32 -13.92 -55.13 -1.83
C LYS A 32 -13.84 -53.81 -1.05
N HIS A 33 -12.63 -53.37 -0.69
CA HIS A 33 -12.39 -52.08 -0.04
C HIS A 33 -12.58 -50.88 -0.96
N LYS A 34 -12.41 -51.02 -2.29
CA LYS A 34 -12.66 -49.93 -3.25
C LYS A 34 -14.13 -49.53 -3.32
N LYS A 35 -15.07 -50.49 -3.26
CA LYS A 35 -16.51 -50.15 -3.32
C LYS A 35 -16.97 -49.41 -2.06
N ILE A 36 -16.45 -49.77 -0.90
CA ILE A 36 -16.74 -49.08 0.37
C ILE A 36 -16.04 -47.72 0.43
N GLN A 37 -14.78 -47.62 -0.04
CA GLN A 37 -14.08 -46.32 -0.15
C GLN A 37 -14.75 -45.38 -1.13
N ILE A 38 -15.24 -45.86 -2.28
CA ILE A 38 -15.96 -45.04 -3.26
C ILE A 38 -17.29 -44.57 -2.67
N ALA A 39 -18.03 -45.43 -1.96
CA ALA A 39 -19.27 -45.02 -1.29
C ALA A 39 -19.02 -43.96 -0.19
N ILE A 40 -17.94 -44.10 0.59
CA ILE A 40 -17.53 -43.12 1.61
C ILE A 40 -17.06 -41.81 0.96
N ILE A 41 -16.30 -41.86 -0.14
CA ILE A 41 -15.86 -40.68 -0.88
C ILE A 41 -17.06 -39.96 -1.51
N VAL A 42 -18.02 -40.69 -2.09
CA VAL A 42 -19.25 -40.10 -2.63
C VAL A 42 -20.09 -39.48 -1.52
N LEU A 43 -20.19 -40.12 -0.34
CA LEU A 43 -20.89 -39.53 0.81
C LEU A 43 -20.17 -38.28 1.34
N ILE A 44 -18.83 -38.28 1.41
CA ILE A 44 -18.02 -37.12 1.79
C ILE A 44 -18.18 -36.00 0.76
N VAL A 45 -18.17 -36.29 -0.54
CA VAL A 45 -18.39 -35.30 -1.59
C VAL A 45 -19.81 -34.74 -1.53
N ILE A 46 -20.83 -35.58 -1.28
CA ILE A 46 -22.22 -35.12 -1.10
C ILE A 46 -22.35 -34.24 0.15
N VAL A 47 -21.69 -34.59 1.26
CA VAL A 47 -21.69 -33.77 2.49
C VAL A 47 -20.89 -32.48 2.30
N VAL A 48 -19.75 -32.51 1.60
CA VAL A 48 -18.96 -31.31 1.27
C VAL A 48 -19.72 -30.41 0.29
N CYS A 49 -20.43 -30.97 -0.69
CA CYS A 49 -21.32 -30.22 -1.58
C CYS A 49 -22.53 -29.67 -0.82
N LEU A 50 -23.15 -30.41 0.10
CA LEU A 50 -24.26 -29.91 0.93
C LEU A 50 -23.80 -28.82 1.91
N VAL A 51 -22.58 -28.90 2.44
CA VAL A 51 -21.94 -27.85 3.26
C VAL A 51 -21.49 -26.66 2.42
N ALA A 52 -21.16 -26.86 1.14
CA ALA A 52 -20.83 -25.79 0.18
C ALA A 52 -22.08 -25.13 -0.46
N ILE A 53 -23.26 -25.76 -0.36
CA ILE A 53 -24.56 -25.23 -0.85
C ILE A 53 -25.36 -24.57 0.29
N LEU A 54 -24.97 -24.75 1.56
CA LEU A 54 -25.31 -23.78 2.60
C LEU A 54 -24.61 -22.47 2.24
N PRO A 55 -25.36 -21.38 1.96
CA PRO A 55 -24.75 -20.17 1.44
C PRO A 55 -23.69 -19.66 2.41
N PRO A 56 -22.63 -18.98 1.94
CA PRO A 56 -21.58 -18.38 2.76
C PRO A 56 -22.08 -17.18 3.60
N VAL A 57 -23.32 -17.23 4.08
CA VAL A 57 -24.02 -16.17 4.81
C VAL A 57 -23.82 -16.27 6.33
N LEU A 58 -23.34 -17.41 6.85
CA LEU A 58 -23.18 -17.60 8.32
C LEU A 58 -21.73 -17.70 8.84
N ILE A 59 -20.71 -17.69 7.97
CA ILE A 59 -19.29 -17.65 8.39
C ILE A 59 -18.59 -16.34 7.96
N LEU A 60 -19.29 -15.45 7.24
CA LEU A 60 -18.83 -14.08 6.95
C LEU A 60 -19.38 -13.00 7.91
N THR A 61 -20.16 -13.36 8.92
CA THR A 61 -20.81 -12.39 9.84
C THR A 61 -20.23 -12.37 11.25
N ARG A 62 -19.02 -12.89 11.45
CA ARG A 62 -18.26 -12.68 12.71
C ARG A 62 -16.98 -11.86 12.52
N ARG A 63 -16.99 -10.90 11.58
CA ARG A 63 -16.35 -9.60 11.88
C ARG A 63 -17.31 -8.88 12.80
N ALA A 64 -16.88 -8.68 14.04
CA ALA A 64 -17.65 -8.02 15.07
C ALA A 64 -18.37 -6.78 14.50
N SER A 65 -19.69 -6.79 14.67
CA SER A 65 -20.58 -5.67 14.45
C SER A 65 -20.23 -4.54 15.42
N VAL A 66 -19.18 -3.82 15.08
CA VAL A 66 -19.12 -2.40 15.35
C VAL A 66 -19.17 -1.81 13.96
N ASN A 67 -20.39 -1.64 13.42
CA ASN A 67 -20.56 -0.65 12.38
C ASN A 67 -20.15 0.65 13.07
N PRO A 68 -19.01 1.25 12.71
CA PRO A 68 -18.71 2.58 13.21
C PRO A 68 -19.91 3.44 12.79
N PRO A 69 -20.43 4.35 13.63
CA PRO A 69 -21.42 5.30 13.14
C PRO A 69 -20.86 5.91 11.85
N ALA A 70 -21.72 6.10 10.84
CA ALA A 70 -21.31 6.50 9.49
C ALA A 70 -20.40 7.76 9.44
N SER A 71 -20.23 8.46 10.56
CA SER A 71 -19.33 9.60 10.73
C SER A 71 -17.89 9.28 11.16
N THR A 72 -17.50 8.06 11.57
CA THR A 72 -16.14 7.86 12.16
C THR A 72 -15.07 7.52 11.12
N THR A 73 -15.45 7.07 9.92
CA THR A 73 -14.51 6.76 8.82
C THR A 73 -14.60 7.79 7.69
N ILE A 74 -15.51 8.75 7.80
CA ILE A 74 -15.74 9.78 6.80
C ILE A 74 -15.19 11.09 7.34
N PHE A 75 -14.17 11.61 6.68
CA PHE A 75 -13.60 12.92 6.99
C PHE A 75 -14.12 13.93 5.98
N SER A 76 -14.82 14.95 6.47
CA SER A 76 -15.51 15.92 5.61
C SER A 76 -15.03 17.35 5.84
N THR A 77 -15.12 18.16 4.79
CA THR A 77 -14.75 19.57 4.77
C THR A 77 -15.58 20.30 3.72
N ASP A 78 -15.86 21.58 3.92
CA ASP A 78 -16.45 22.48 2.93
C ASP A 78 -15.39 23.28 2.15
N LYS A 79 -14.10 23.07 2.47
CA LYS A 79 -12.96 23.79 1.88
C LYS A 79 -11.90 22.84 1.35
N LEU A 80 -11.36 23.17 0.18
CA LEU A 80 -10.17 22.55 -0.38
C LEU A 80 -8.90 23.13 0.27
N PRO A 81 -7.81 22.34 0.35
CA PRO A 81 -6.52 22.87 0.77
C PRO A 81 -5.94 23.73 -0.35
N LEU A 82 -5.79 25.04 -0.11
CA LEU A 82 -5.26 25.98 -1.09
C LEU A 82 -3.90 26.54 -0.63
N ASP A 83 -2.96 26.65 -1.56
CA ASP A 83 -1.74 27.45 -1.46
C ASP A 83 -1.86 28.60 -2.48
N GLY A 84 -2.23 29.78 -1.98
CA GLY A 84 -2.67 30.89 -2.83
C GLY A 84 -3.95 30.54 -3.60
N SER A 85 -3.87 30.48 -4.93
CA SER A 85 -5.01 30.16 -5.81
C SER A 85 -5.01 28.72 -6.33
N SER A 86 -4.00 27.91 -6.01
CA SER A 86 -3.91 26.51 -6.44
C SER A 86 -4.16 25.54 -5.31
N ILE A 87 -4.65 24.34 -5.65
CA ILE A 87 -4.82 23.26 -4.68
C ILE A 87 -3.45 22.81 -4.19
N ASP A 88 -3.25 22.79 -2.88
CA ASP A 88 -2.07 22.18 -2.28
C ASP A 88 -2.23 20.65 -2.28
N TYR A 89 -1.68 20.02 -3.32
CA TYR A 89 -1.73 18.57 -3.46
C TYR A 89 -1.09 17.85 -2.27
N ARG A 90 -0.21 18.45 -1.46
CA ARG A 90 0.39 17.80 -0.27
C ARG A 90 -0.65 17.51 0.82
N LEU A 91 -1.72 18.29 0.88
CA LEU A 91 -2.79 18.17 1.88
C LEU A 91 -4.09 17.62 1.28
N MET A 92 -4.14 17.42 -0.04
CA MET A 92 -5.32 16.91 -0.73
C MET A 92 -5.47 15.39 -0.54
N ALA A 93 -6.73 14.95 -0.48
CA ALA A 93 -7.08 13.53 -0.43
C ALA A 93 -6.56 12.78 -1.67
N TYR A 94 -6.24 11.51 -1.50
CA TYR A 94 -5.89 10.60 -2.59
C TYR A 94 -6.65 9.28 -2.45
N VAL A 95 -6.86 8.62 -3.58
CA VAL A 95 -7.52 7.31 -3.64
C VAL A 95 -6.66 6.35 -4.45
N GLY A 96 -6.68 5.07 -4.06
CA GLY A 96 -5.90 4.04 -4.73
C GLY A 96 -6.22 2.64 -4.22
N ASN A 97 -5.74 1.64 -4.96
CA ASN A 97 -5.99 0.21 -4.68
C ASN A 97 -4.68 -0.61 -4.60
N GLY A 98 -3.53 0.06 -4.48
CA GLY A 98 -2.21 -0.58 -4.49
C GLY A 98 -1.64 -0.89 -5.89
N HIS A 99 -2.44 -0.71 -6.95
CA HIS A 99 -1.98 -0.81 -8.33
C HIS A 99 -2.12 0.51 -9.11
N VAL A 100 -3.24 1.22 -8.99
CA VAL A 100 -3.42 2.58 -9.49
C VAL A 100 -3.81 3.52 -8.36
N ALA A 101 -3.37 4.77 -8.43
CA ALA A 101 -3.74 5.81 -7.48
C ALA A 101 -3.67 7.20 -8.10
N THR A 102 -4.42 8.14 -7.53
CA THR A 102 -4.38 9.55 -7.90
C THR A 102 -4.60 10.43 -6.68
N VAL A 103 -4.02 11.64 -6.70
CA VAL A 103 -4.42 12.73 -5.80
C VAL A 103 -5.64 13.38 -6.44
N ILE A 104 -6.69 13.59 -5.66
CA ILE A 104 -7.94 14.13 -6.19
C ILE A 104 -7.70 15.52 -6.81
N PHE A 105 -8.20 15.72 -8.03
CA PHE A 105 -8.02 16.92 -8.85
C PHE A 105 -6.60 17.19 -9.35
N SER A 106 -5.65 16.27 -9.14
CA SER A 106 -4.37 16.39 -9.82
C SER A 106 -4.47 15.98 -11.29
N ASP A 107 -3.53 16.47 -12.07
CA ASP A 107 -3.35 16.15 -13.48
C ASP A 107 -2.59 14.84 -13.71
N PHE A 108 -2.37 14.04 -12.65
CA PHE A 108 -1.63 12.79 -12.74
C PHE A 108 -2.31 11.58 -12.08
N ILE A 109 -2.08 10.44 -12.70
CA ILE A 109 -2.33 9.11 -12.17
C ILE A 109 -0.98 8.40 -12.08
N TYR A 110 -0.84 7.55 -11.07
CA TYR A 110 0.32 6.69 -10.90
C TYR A 110 -0.09 5.23 -10.90
N MET A 111 0.81 4.40 -11.44
CA MET A 111 0.66 2.96 -11.50
C MET A 111 1.87 2.27 -10.87
N ASN A 112 1.61 1.20 -10.12
CA ASN A 112 2.64 0.40 -9.49
C ASN A 112 3.46 -0.35 -10.56
N GLY A 113 4.78 -0.27 -10.48
CA GLY A 113 5.70 -0.89 -11.44
C GLY A 113 6.01 -0.06 -12.69
N LEU A 114 5.41 1.12 -12.85
CA LEU A 114 5.61 1.95 -14.03
C LEU A 114 6.54 3.13 -13.71
N TYR A 115 7.79 3.04 -14.17
CA TYR A 115 8.85 4.00 -13.87
C TYR A 115 9.50 4.55 -15.15
N ASN A 116 10.05 5.75 -15.05
CA ASN A 116 10.78 6.45 -16.11
C ASN A 116 12.04 7.11 -15.54
N GLY A 117 13.09 7.19 -16.36
CA GLY A 117 14.39 7.76 -15.99
C GLY A 117 15.41 6.71 -15.57
N ALA A 118 16.70 6.96 -15.82
CA ALA A 118 17.78 6.03 -15.45
C ALA A 118 18.52 6.45 -14.16
N ASN A 119 19.08 5.47 -13.47
CA ASN A 119 19.92 5.69 -12.28
C ASN A 119 19.21 6.59 -11.23
N GLY A 120 19.85 7.69 -10.80
CA GLY A 120 19.31 8.62 -9.81
C GLY A 120 18.15 9.49 -10.32
N THR A 121 17.82 9.44 -11.62
CA THR A 121 16.65 10.14 -12.17
C THR A 121 15.44 9.22 -12.31
N SER A 122 15.54 7.92 -11.99
CA SER A 122 14.37 7.03 -11.97
C SER A 122 13.32 7.53 -10.99
N HIS A 123 12.06 7.50 -11.41
CA HIS A 123 10.89 7.87 -10.63
C HIS A 123 9.64 7.25 -11.23
N ARG A 124 8.54 7.24 -10.47
CA ARG A 124 7.26 6.72 -10.96
C ARG A 124 6.75 7.59 -12.12
N ALA A 125 6.43 6.95 -13.23
CA ALA A 125 6.08 7.66 -14.46
C ALA A 125 4.68 8.29 -14.33
N ARG A 126 4.58 9.58 -14.65
CA ARG A 126 3.34 10.37 -14.55
C ARG A 126 2.40 10.06 -15.70
N ILE A 127 1.30 9.38 -15.43
CA ILE A 127 0.21 9.15 -16.40
C ILE A 127 -0.71 10.38 -16.36
N PRO A 128 -1.15 10.96 -17.49
CA PRO A 128 -2.09 12.07 -17.45
C PRO A 128 -3.44 11.66 -16.84
N SER A 129 -4.00 12.52 -15.99
CA SER A 129 -5.28 12.27 -15.32
C SER A 129 -6.48 12.57 -16.21
N THR A 130 -7.47 11.67 -16.19
CA THR A 130 -8.81 11.90 -16.78
C THR A 130 -9.80 12.47 -15.75
N HIS A 131 -9.33 12.72 -14.52
CA HIS A 131 -10.14 13.20 -13.40
C HIS A 131 -9.77 14.63 -12.96
N ASN A 132 -8.94 15.32 -13.74
CA ASN A 132 -8.59 16.72 -13.50
C ASN A 132 -9.63 17.69 -14.09
N TRP A 133 -10.71 17.90 -13.36
CA TRP A 133 -11.78 18.81 -13.77
C TRP A 133 -12.67 19.17 -12.58
N GLN A 134 -13.34 20.33 -12.65
CA GLN A 134 -14.14 20.87 -11.55
C GLN A 134 -15.47 21.43 -12.05
N PHE A 135 -16.52 21.27 -11.25
CA PHE A 135 -17.82 21.90 -11.53
C PHE A 135 -17.75 23.41 -11.28
N LYS A 136 -18.38 24.20 -12.13
CA LYS A 136 -18.52 25.67 -11.98
C LYS A 136 -19.98 26.03 -11.77
N LEU A 137 -20.54 25.55 -10.66
CA LEU A 137 -21.90 25.85 -10.25
C LEU A 137 -21.91 27.13 -9.41
N GLU A 138 -22.75 28.09 -9.79
CA GLU A 138 -22.91 29.35 -9.05
C GLU A 138 -23.97 29.21 -7.94
N SER A 139 -23.89 30.11 -6.95
CA SER A 139 -24.90 30.25 -5.88
C SER A 139 -25.16 28.95 -5.11
N LEU A 140 -24.09 28.27 -4.69
CA LEU A 140 -24.18 27.03 -3.93
C LEU A 140 -24.90 27.25 -2.59
N SER A 141 -25.93 26.47 -2.32
CA SER A 141 -26.58 26.36 -1.01
C SER A 141 -25.86 25.37 -0.08
N SER A 142 -25.15 24.39 -0.66
CA SER A 142 -24.32 23.44 0.08
C SER A 142 -23.13 22.98 -0.76
N LEU A 143 -21.96 22.85 -0.11
CA LEU A 143 -20.76 22.25 -0.65
C LEU A 143 -20.13 21.34 0.41
N LEU A 144 -19.84 20.09 0.04
CA LEU A 144 -19.22 19.13 0.94
C LEU A 144 -18.27 18.21 0.18
N TYR A 145 -17.02 18.18 0.61
CA TYR A 145 -16.04 17.16 0.24
C TYR A 145 -15.94 16.13 1.37
N SER A 146 -15.75 14.87 1.03
CA SER A 146 -15.64 13.79 2.01
C SER A 146 -14.71 12.69 1.53
N LEU A 147 -13.86 12.18 2.42
CA LEU A 147 -13.05 11.00 2.19
C LEU A 147 -13.51 9.88 3.13
N ASP A 148 -14.08 8.83 2.56
CA ASP A 148 -14.43 7.61 3.30
C ASP A 148 -13.25 6.64 3.26
N VAL A 149 -12.50 6.56 4.36
CA VAL A 149 -11.30 5.72 4.44
C VAL A 149 -11.62 4.23 4.59
N ALA A 150 -12.85 3.87 4.93
CA ALA A 150 -13.25 2.46 5.02
C ALA A 150 -13.36 1.81 3.63
N PHE A 151 -13.80 2.60 2.64
CA PHE A 151 -14.00 2.15 1.27
C PHE A 151 -13.03 2.76 0.26
N GLY A 152 -12.22 3.74 0.67
CA GLY A 152 -11.28 4.43 -0.22
C GLY A 152 -12.01 5.28 -1.27
N VAL A 153 -13.10 5.95 -0.88
CA VAL A 153 -13.96 6.72 -1.79
C VAL A 153 -13.90 8.20 -1.41
N PHE A 154 -13.50 9.03 -2.37
CA PHE A 154 -13.67 10.47 -2.28
C PHE A 154 -15.04 10.86 -2.83
N THR A 155 -15.76 11.74 -2.13
CA THR A 155 -17.08 12.25 -2.55
C THR A 155 -17.08 13.78 -2.52
N GLU A 156 -17.57 14.39 -3.60
CA GLU A 156 -17.91 15.81 -3.67
C GLU A 156 -19.44 15.92 -3.85
N LYS A 157 -20.07 16.73 -3.01
CA LYS A 157 -21.49 17.07 -3.08
C LYS A 157 -21.66 18.57 -3.23
N LEU A 158 -22.37 18.97 -4.28
CA LEU A 158 -22.67 20.36 -4.60
C LEU A 158 -24.19 20.49 -4.73
N GLU A 159 -24.76 21.54 -4.16
CA GLU A 159 -26.19 21.81 -4.25
C GLU A 159 -26.43 23.31 -4.42
N ASN A 160 -27.41 23.65 -5.26
CA ASN A 160 -28.06 24.96 -5.28
C ASN A 160 -29.58 24.75 -5.38
N ASP A 161 -30.34 25.81 -5.59
CA ASP A 161 -31.82 25.74 -5.64
C ASP A 161 -32.37 24.87 -6.78
N GLN A 162 -31.57 24.58 -7.80
CA GLN A 162 -31.99 23.87 -9.01
C GLN A 162 -31.53 22.41 -9.05
N VAL A 163 -30.32 22.13 -8.57
CA VAL A 163 -29.64 20.87 -8.81
C VAL A 163 -28.78 20.43 -7.63
N ARG A 164 -28.75 19.11 -7.41
CA ARG A 164 -27.79 18.41 -6.55
C ARG A 164 -26.87 17.57 -7.41
N ILE A 165 -25.57 17.70 -7.20
CA ILE A 165 -24.53 16.91 -7.86
C ILE A 165 -23.80 16.11 -6.80
N GLU A 166 -23.64 14.82 -7.04
CA GLU A 166 -22.78 13.94 -6.24
C GLU A 166 -21.75 13.28 -7.15
N ARG A 167 -20.47 13.55 -6.92
CA ARG A 167 -19.35 12.91 -7.61
C ARG A 167 -18.60 12.02 -6.64
N ARG A 168 -18.37 10.75 -7.00
CA ARG A 168 -17.55 9.80 -6.27
C ARG A 168 -16.34 9.40 -7.11
N ILE A 169 -15.15 9.44 -6.52
CA ILE A 169 -13.89 9.04 -7.16
C ILE A 169 -13.23 7.95 -6.32
N PHE A 170 -12.89 6.82 -6.95
CA PHE A 170 -12.29 5.67 -6.25
C PHE A 170 -11.57 4.74 -7.22
N ALA A 171 -10.57 4.01 -6.74
CA ALA A 171 -9.93 2.93 -7.48
C ALA A 171 -10.61 1.58 -7.13
N SER A 172 -10.95 0.78 -8.14
CA SER A 172 -11.64 -0.49 -7.92
C SER A 172 -10.74 -1.50 -7.21
N GLN A 173 -11.26 -2.17 -6.18
CA GLN A 173 -10.54 -3.23 -5.46
C GLN A 173 -10.59 -4.58 -6.21
N GLU A 174 -11.56 -4.74 -7.12
CA GLU A 174 -11.74 -5.96 -7.91
C GLU A 174 -11.01 -5.85 -9.27
N TYR A 175 -11.19 -4.72 -9.94
CA TYR A 175 -10.53 -4.41 -11.22
C TYR A 175 -9.41 -3.42 -10.95
N ILE A 176 -8.26 -3.93 -10.53
CA ILE A 176 -7.16 -3.11 -9.98
C ILE A 176 -6.59 -2.05 -10.95
N GLU A 177 -6.86 -2.18 -12.24
CA GLU A 177 -6.46 -1.26 -13.31
C GLU A 177 -7.44 -0.08 -13.49
N LEU A 178 -8.56 -0.09 -12.76
CA LEU A 178 -9.68 0.81 -12.97
C LEU A 178 -9.72 1.88 -11.88
N LEU A 179 -9.55 3.13 -12.31
CA LEU A 179 -9.89 4.31 -11.54
C LEU A 179 -11.23 4.85 -12.05
N LEU A 180 -12.18 5.17 -11.17
CA LEU A 180 -13.53 5.55 -11.56
C LEU A 180 -13.87 6.95 -11.05
N ALA A 181 -14.61 7.70 -11.87
CA ALA A 181 -15.45 8.79 -11.39
C ALA A 181 -16.91 8.54 -11.76
N HIS A 182 -17.76 8.51 -10.74
CA HIS A 182 -19.20 8.31 -10.84
C HIS A 182 -19.90 9.62 -10.48
N VAL A 183 -20.65 10.20 -11.40
CA VAL A 183 -21.31 11.50 -11.23
C VAL A 183 -22.82 11.31 -11.34
N VAL A 184 -23.56 11.76 -10.34
CA VAL A 184 -25.01 11.77 -10.33
C VAL A 184 -25.50 13.21 -10.23
N ILE A 185 -26.25 13.65 -11.24
CA ILE A 185 -26.87 14.98 -11.27
C ILE A 185 -28.36 14.80 -11.06
N THR A 186 -28.94 15.48 -10.07
CA THR A 186 -30.34 15.33 -9.66
C THR A 186 -31.02 16.69 -9.64
N ARG A 187 -32.16 16.80 -10.33
CA ARG A 187 -33.01 17.99 -10.34
C ARG A 187 -33.73 18.15 -9.01
N LEU A 188 -33.73 19.36 -8.46
CA LEU A 188 -34.46 19.73 -7.24
C LEU A 188 -35.73 20.55 -7.53
N THR A 189 -35.83 21.15 -8.72
CA THR A 189 -37.03 21.90 -9.14
C THR A 189 -38.06 21.01 -9.83
N SER A 190 -39.25 21.57 -10.08
CA SER A 190 -40.21 20.98 -11.01
C SER A 190 -39.61 20.83 -12.41
N LYS A 191 -40.11 19.84 -13.16
CA LYS A 191 -39.77 19.62 -14.57
C LYS A 191 -40.23 20.81 -15.41
N GLY A 192 -39.53 21.11 -16.50
CA GLY A 192 -39.94 22.16 -17.45
C GLY A 192 -38.82 22.89 -18.19
N HIS A 193 -37.62 22.98 -17.60
CA HIS A 193 -36.46 23.62 -18.23
C HIS A 193 -35.22 22.74 -18.12
N PRO A 194 -34.37 22.66 -19.17
CA PRO A 194 -33.11 21.94 -19.09
C PRO A 194 -32.19 22.58 -18.05
N ILE A 195 -31.40 21.76 -17.35
CA ILE A 195 -30.35 22.22 -16.43
C ILE A 195 -29.00 21.98 -17.09
N ILE A 196 -28.17 23.03 -17.10
CA ILE A 196 -26.80 23.00 -17.59
C ILE A 196 -25.89 23.13 -16.38
N VAL A 197 -24.98 22.17 -16.22
CA VAL A 197 -23.97 22.16 -15.17
C VAL A 197 -22.61 22.40 -15.81
N PRO A 198 -22.06 23.63 -15.74
CA PRO A 198 -20.76 23.93 -16.34
C PRO A 198 -19.62 23.16 -15.67
N VAL A 199 -18.64 22.75 -16.46
CA VAL A 199 -17.43 22.07 -16.01
C VAL A 199 -16.20 22.72 -16.63
N GLU A 200 -15.17 22.93 -15.82
CA GLU A 200 -13.83 23.26 -16.30
C GLU A 200 -13.03 21.97 -16.42
N VAL A 201 -12.71 21.58 -17.65
CA VAL A 201 -11.95 20.36 -17.96
C VAL A 201 -10.48 20.72 -18.19
N ASN A 202 -9.60 20.18 -17.36
CA ASN A 202 -8.14 20.34 -17.47
C ASN A 202 -7.49 19.01 -17.87
N GLU A 203 -8.08 18.34 -18.86
CA GLU A 203 -7.59 17.08 -19.40
C GLU A 203 -6.31 17.32 -20.21
N GLN A 204 -5.27 16.57 -19.89
CA GLN A 204 -4.02 16.56 -20.64
C GLN A 204 -3.88 15.20 -21.35
N THR A 205 -3.35 15.21 -22.56
CA THR A 205 -3.03 13.98 -23.31
C THR A 205 -1.52 13.76 -23.43
N THR A 206 -0.72 14.69 -22.93
CA THR A 206 0.74 14.63 -22.94
C THR A 206 1.26 14.20 -21.58
N SER A 207 2.49 13.68 -21.57
CA SER A 207 3.21 13.40 -20.34
C SER A 207 4.69 13.69 -20.52
N ILE A 208 5.31 14.19 -19.45
CA ILE A 208 6.76 14.36 -19.36
C ILE A 208 7.51 13.04 -19.36
N ASP A 209 6.85 11.93 -19.00
CA ASP A 209 7.48 10.61 -18.82
C ASP A 209 7.15 9.60 -19.92
N PHE A 210 6.22 9.95 -20.81
CA PHE A 210 5.79 9.09 -21.90
C PHE A 210 5.77 9.80 -23.25
N ASP A 211 6.02 9.03 -24.30
CA ASP A 211 5.76 9.38 -25.70
C ASP A 211 4.31 9.00 -26.06
N LEU A 212 3.33 9.70 -25.49
CA LEU A 212 1.90 9.37 -25.68
C LEU A 212 1.33 9.94 -26.99
N GLN A 213 0.42 9.17 -27.58
CA GLN A 213 -0.37 9.56 -28.73
C GLN A 213 -1.79 9.00 -28.63
N VAL A 214 -2.76 9.76 -29.15
CA VAL A 214 -4.12 9.25 -29.31
C VAL A 214 -4.10 8.22 -30.45
N SER A 215 -4.24 6.96 -30.06
CA SER A 215 -4.09 5.81 -30.97
C SER A 215 -5.42 5.46 -31.65
N SER A 216 -6.54 5.68 -30.96
CA SER A 216 -7.87 5.65 -31.55
C SER A 216 -8.83 6.55 -30.77
N ARG A 217 -9.87 7.01 -31.44
CA ARG A 217 -10.99 7.74 -30.85
C ARG A 217 -12.26 7.31 -31.55
N ASP A 218 -13.25 6.87 -30.79
CA ASP A 218 -14.62 6.67 -31.24
C ASP A 218 -15.55 7.70 -30.55
N ASP A 219 -16.84 7.67 -30.87
CA ASP A 219 -17.82 8.62 -30.34
C ASP A 219 -17.95 8.58 -28.81
N LYS A 220 -17.48 7.51 -28.16
CA LYS A 220 -17.65 7.24 -26.73
C LYS A 220 -16.33 7.04 -25.97
N HIS A 221 -15.23 6.77 -26.65
CA HIS A 221 -13.98 6.38 -26.01
C HIS A 221 -12.74 6.88 -26.75
N VAL A 222 -11.65 7.02 -25.99
CA VAL A 222 -10.32 7.40 -26.46
C VAL A 222 -9.34 6.34 -25.99
N LEU A 223 -8.47 5.89 -26.91
CA LEU A 223 -7.30 5.10 -26.58
C LEU A 223 -6.06 6.00 -26.66
N LEU A 224 -5.45 6.27 -25.51
CA LEU A 224 -4.14 6.86 -25.40
C LEU A 224 -3.10 5.74 -25.24
N SER A 225 -2.05 5.73 -26.06
CA SER A 225 -0.97 4.77 -25.90
C SER A 225 0.39 5.37 -26.18
N GLY A 226 1.43 4.74 -25.64
CA GLY A 226 2.82 5.15 -25.84
C GLY A 226 3.76 4.33 -24.99
N THR A 227 5.02 4.74 -24.95
CA THR A 227 6.03 4.13 -24.08
C THR A 227 6.61 5.15 -23.13
N THR A 228 7.19 4.69 -22.02
CA THR A 228 8.07 5.53 -21.20
C THR A 228 9.17 6.11 -22.08
N ARG A 229 9.74 7.27 -21.70
CA ARG A 229 10.79 7.92 -22.47
C ARG A 229 12.14 7.24 -22.30
N GLU A 230 12.42 6.77 -21.09
CA GLU A 230 13.68 6.17 -20.68
C GLU A 230 13.45 4.86 -19.92
N VAL A 231 14.43 3.96 -19.95
CA VAL A 231 14.44 2.73 -19.13
C VAL A 231 15.21 2.98 -17.84
N GLU A 232 14.89 2.26 -16.76
CA GLU A 232 15.57 2.45 -15.47
C GLU A 232 17.03 1.98 -15.49
N ASN A 233 17.27 0.83 -16.13
CA ASN A 233 18.58 0.23 -16.24
C ASN A 233 18.67 -0.72 -17.44
N ASN A 234 19.54 -0.43 -18.41
CA ASN A 234 19.70 -1.23 -19.64
C ASN A 234 20.16 -2.69 -19.40
N LEU A 235 20.75 -3.02 -18.26
CA LEU A 235 21.18 -4.39 -17.94
C LEU A 235 20.01 -5.26 -17.50
N PHE A 236 19.00 -4.68 -16.84
CA PHE A 236 17.88 -5.41 -16.24
C PHE A 236 16.54 -5.13 -16.92
N GLN A 237 16.48 -4.10 -17.76
CA GLN A 237 15.31 -3.69 -18.52
C GLN A 237 15.70 -3.47 -19.98
N SER A 238 15.31 -4.41 -20.85
CA SER A 238 15.65 -4.36 -22.27
C SER A 238 14.80 -3.37 -23.08
N ASN A 239 13.59 -3.05 -22.61
CA ASN A 239 12.61 -2.25 -23.35
C ASN A 239 11.95 -1.18 -22.49
N ARG A 240 11.55 -0.08 -23.13
CA ARG A 240 10.68 0.95 -22.53
C ARG A 240 9.32 0.35 -22.23
N LEU A 241 8.71 0.76 -21.12
CA LEU A 241 7.42 0.21 -20.69
C LEU A 241 6.30 0.81 -21.52
N SER A 242 5.36 0.00 -21.97
CA SER A 242 4.21 0.47 -22.76
C SER A 242 3.01 0.76 -21.87
N LEU A 243 2.31 1.86 -22.14
CA LEU A 243 1.05 2.24 -21.51
C LEU A 243 -0.08 2.20 -22.53
N PHE A 244 -1.20 1.60 -22.15
CA PHE A 244 -2.47 1.69 -22.86
C PHE A 244 -3.54 2.18 -21.89
N MET A 245 -4.11 3.34 -22.17
CA MET A 245 -5.17 3.96 -21.38
C MET A 245 -6.38 4.15 -22.27
N TYR A 246 -7.41 3.34 -22.03
CA TYR A 246 -8.69 3.47 -22.72
C TYR A 246 -9.64 4.21 -21.79
N TYR A 247 -10.32 5.25 -22.24
CA TYR A 247 -11.24 5.98 -21.36
C TYR A 247 -12.39 6.68 -22.07
N THR A 248 -13.46 6.93 -21.32
CA THR A 248 -14.61 7.74 -21.76
C THR A 248 -14.30 9.23 -21.54
N PRO A 249 -14.17 10.04 -22.60
CA PRO A 249 -13.94 11.47 -22.47
C PRO A 249 -15.16 12.15 -21.86
N LEU A 250 -14.93 13.21 -21.09
CA LEU A 250 -16.01 13.97 -20.48
C LEU A 250 -16.60 14.99 -21.46
N PRO A 251 -17.87 15.41 -21.25
CA PRO A 251 -18.43 16.53 -21.99
C PRO A 251 -17.53 17.77 -21.85
N SER A 252 -17.20 18.41 -22.97
CA SER A 252 -16.14 19.43 -23.01
C SER A 252 -16.45 20.69 -22.18
N ASN A 253 -17.73 21.04 -22.00
CA ASN A 253 -18.13 22.32 -21.39
C ASN A 253 -19.19 22.18 -20.28
N SER A 254 -20.09 21.21 -20.40
CA SER A 254 -21.19 21.06 -19.43
C SER A 254 -21.80 19.67 -19.42
N PHE A 255 -22.29 19.26 -18.26
CA PHE A 255 -23.27 18.19 -18.16
C PHE A 255 -24.67 18.76 -18.35
N GLN A 256 -25.56 17.97 -18.97
CA GLN A 256 -26.91 18.41 -19.29
C GLN A 256 -27.94 17.43 -18.74
N LEU A 257 -28.96 17.98 -18.10
CA LEU A 257 -30.17 17.28 -17.72
C LEU A 257 -31.32 17.86 -18.53
N SER A 258 -31.97 17.04 -19.35
CA SER A 258 -33.11 17.49 -20.15
C SER A 258 -34.27 17.93 -19.27
N ALA A 259 -35.23 18.66 -19.85
CA ALA A 259 -36.39 19.19 -19.13
C ALA A 259 -37.19 18.11 -18.38
N GLN A 260 -37.16 16.86 -18.89
CA GLN A 260 -38.00 15.77 -18.38
C GLN A 260 -37.26 14.78 -17.47
N GLU A 261 -35.92 14.84 -17.47
CA GLU A 261 -35.07 14.03 -16.60
C GLU A 261 -35.06 14.57 -15.17
N THR A 262 -35.17 13.65 -14.23
CA THR A 262 -35.03 13.90 -12.79
C THR A 262 -33.62 13.64 -12.30
N SER A 263 -32.91 12.70 -12.92
CA SER A 263 -31.52 12.39 -12.61
C SER A 263 -30.80 11.81 -13.82
N ARG A 264 -29.48 11.97 -13.87
CA ARG A 264 -28.59 11.36 -14.86
C ARG A 264 -27.27 10.95 -14.22
N THR A 265 -26.77 9.78 -14.62
CA THR A 265 -25.50 9.22 -14.14
C THR A 265 -24.45 9.22 -15.25
N TYR A 266 -23.23 9.62 -14.93
CA TYR A 266 -22.07 9.58 -15.80
C TYR A 266 -20.95 8.75 -15.16
N LEU A 267 -20.23 8.00 -15.98
CA LEU A 267 -19.13 7.15 -15.55
C LEU A 267 -17.90 7.45 -16.41
N SER A 268 -16.79 7.79 -15.77
CA SER A 268 -15.48 7.91 -16.41
C SER A 268 -14.60 6.76 -15.93
N LEU A 269 -14.17 5.93 -16.88
CA LEU A 269 -13.43 4.69 -16.68
C LEU A 269 -12.10 4.77 -17.44
N PRO A 270 -10.96 5.03 -16.80
CA PRO A 270 -9.67 4.65 -17.37
C PRO A 270 -9.21 3.27 -16.90
N PRO A 271 -9.50 2.15 -17.60
CA PRO A 271 -8.65 0.97 -17.51
C PRO A 271 -7.25 1.32 -18.02
N LEU A 272 -6.27 1.09 -17.17
CA LEU A 272 -4.86 1.24 -17.48
C LEU A 272 -4.24 -0.15 -17.59
N SER A 273 -3.68 -0.50 -18.74
CA SER A 273 -2.98 -1.78 -18.91
C SER A 273 -1.57 -1.59 -19.45
N THR A 274 -0.68 -2.50 -19.05
CA THR A 274 0.69 -2.64 -19.54
C THR A 274 0.86 -4.01 -20.16
N ARG A 275 1.62 -4.13 -21.27
CA ARG A 275 1.81 -5.40 -22.00
C ARG A 275 2.70 -6.45 -21.30
N SER A 276 3.33 -6.15 -20.16
CA SER A 276 4.23 -7.08 -19.47
C SER A 276 3.48 -8.02 -18.50
N GLU A 277 3.56 -9.33 -18.76
CA GLU A 277 3.12 -10.43 -17.87
C GLU A 277 4.20 -10.81 -16.83
N PRO A 278 3.85 -11.35 -15.64
CA PRO A 278 2.57 -11.28 -14.95
C PRO A 278 2.46 -10.00 -14.12
N LYS A 279 1.26 -9.74 -13.59
CA LYS A 279 0.94 -8.65 -12.63
C LYS A 279 1.70 -8.84 -11.32
N GLN A 280 3.00 -8.63 -11.36
CA GLN A 280 3.85 -8.71 -10.19
C GLN A 280 3.60 -7.48 -9.33
N PHE A 281 3.45 -7.70 -8.03
CA PHE A 281 3.52 -6.59 -7.10
C PHE A 281 4.94 -6.03 -7.12
N TYR A 282 5.09 -4.74 -7.42
CA TYR A 282 6.42 -4.13 -7.52
C TYR A 282 6.83 -3.53 -6.18
N ARG A 283 6.29 -2.39 -5.76
CA ARG A 283 6.86 -1.67 -4.62
C ARG A 283 5.80 -0.98 -3.77
N VAL A 284 6.13 -0.78 -2.50
CA VAL A 284 5.49 0.25 -1.67
C VAL A 284 6.52 1.31 -1.34
N SER A 285 6.17 2.56 -1.61
CA SER A 285 6.95 3.71 -1.16
C SER A 285 6.44 4.18 0.20
N PRO A 286 7.29 4.74 1.06
CA PRO A 286 6.84 5.38 2.31
C PRO A 286 5.78 6.47 2.08
N SER A 287 5.84 7.13 0.92
CA SER A 287 4.93 8.20 0.49
C SER A 287 3.66 7.72 -0.22
N SER A 288 3.34 6.42 -0.16
CA SER A 288 2.21 5.78 -0.85
C SER A 288 2.36 5.66 -2.39
N LEU A 289 1.27 5.24 -3.05
CA LEU A 289 1.20 5.08 -4.51
C LEU A 289 0.76 6.35 -5.25
N SER A 290 0.08 7.28 -4.57
CA SER A 290 -0.51 8.47 -5.22
C SER A 290 0.50 9.59 -5.50
N ARG A 291 1.76 9.42 -5.07
CA ARG A 291 2.83 10.43 -5.15
C ARG A 291 4.15 9.78 -5.54
N GLY A 292 5.10 10.55 -6.09
CA GLY A 292 6.45 10.05 -6.41
C GLY A 292 6.94 10.32 -7.84
N GLY A 293 6.57 11.45 -8.45
CA GLY A 293 7.07 11.87 -9.76
C GLY A 293 8.49 12.45 -9.72
N ARG A 294 8.80 13.32 -10.69
CA ARG A 294 10.12 13.96 -10.84
C ARG A 294 10.29 15.13 -9.86
N LEU A 295 11.54 15.39 -9.43
CA LEU A 295 11.95 16.55 -8.59
C LEU A 295 11.38 16.55 -7.17
N SER A 296 12.06 15.90 -6.22
CA SER A 296 11.76 15.98 -4.76
C SER A 296 10.32 15.64 -4.35
N GLU A 297 9.50 15.14 -5.29
CA GLU A 297 8.19 14.57 -5.03
C GLU A 297 8.40 13.18 -4.41
N ASP A 298 8.21 13.10 -3.09
CA ASP A 298 7.83 11.87 -2.40
C ASP A 298 8.65 10.64 -2.75
N TYR A 299 9.98 10.80 -2.65
CA TYR A 299 10.99 9.76 -2.84
C TYR A 299 11.00 9.08 -4.22
N GLY A 300 10.43 9.71 -5.26
CA GLY A 300 10.34 9.13 -6.60
C GLY A 300 9.47 7.87 -6.67
N GLY A 301 8.67 7.60 -5.63
CA GLY A 301 7.91 6.37 -5.50
C GLY A 301 8.75 5.13 -5.15
N HIS A 302 10.04 5.30 -4.83
CA HIS A 302 10.94 4.20 -4.52
C HIS A 302 10.60 3.50 -3.19
N SER A 303 10.94 2.21 -3.13
CA SER A 303 10.86 1.43 -1.90
C SER A 303 12.18 1.49 -1.14
N PHE A 304 12.08 1.68 0.17
CA PHE A 304 13.19 1.73 1.13
C PHE A 304 13.01 0.63 2.18
N TRP A 305 13.98 0.50 3.08
CA TRP A 305 13.92 -0.35 4.28
C TRP A 305 12.68 -0.10 5.16
N ASP A 306 12.05 1.07 5.03
CA ASP A 306 10.74 1.45 5.53
C ASP A 306 9.69 0.34 5.32
N THR A 307 9.69 -0.23 4.11
CA THR A 307 8.74 -1.26 3.66
C THR A 307 8.82 -2.47 4.57
N GLU A 308 10.00 -3.07 4.74
CA GLU A 308 10.18 -4.29 5.53
C GLU A 308 10.19 -4.02 7.04
N THR A 309 10.62 -2.83 7.46
CA THR A 309 10.85 -2.52 8.87
C THR A 309 9.60 -1.97 9.57
N TRP A 310 8.85 -1.04 8.95
CA TRP A 310 7.67 -0.42 9.56
C TRP A 310 6.35 -0.90 8.97
N MET A 311 6.27 -1.11 7.66
CA MET A 311 5.00 -1.43 6.99
C MET A 311 4.67 -2.93 7.05
N TYR A 312 5.67 -3.76 6.73
CA TYR A 312 5.52 -5.20 6.58
C TYR A 312 4.96 -5.93 7.82
N PRO A 313 5.35 -5.63 9.08
CA PRO A 313 4.84 -6.36 10.25
C PRO A 313 3.31 -6.34 10.37
N LEU A 314 2.69 -5.19 10.14
CA LEU A 314 1.22 -5.06 10.19
C LEU A 314 0.57 -5.78 9.01
N ILE A 315 1.16 -5.69 7.82
CA ILE A 315 0.67 -6.38 6.63
C ILE A 315 0.79 -7.90 6.81
N LEU A 316 1.87 -8.40 7.40
CA LEU A 316 2.04 -9.82 7.71
C LEU A 316 0.97 -10.31 8.69
N LEU A 317 0.67 -9.53 9.72
CA LEU A 317 -0.31 -9.90 10.73
C LEU A 317 -1.74 -10.01 10.18
N PHE A 318 -2.15 -9.07 9.31
CA PHE A 318 -3.53 -8.98 8.83
C PHE A 318 -3.75 -9.52 7.41
N TYR A 319 -2.71 -9.54 6.58
CA TYR A 319 -2.76 -9.83 5.14
C TYR A 319 -1.54 -10.65 4.67
N PRO A 320 -1.35 -11.89 5.17
CA PRO A 320 -0.14 -12.69 4.91
C PRO A 320 0.12 -12.96 3.42
N THR A 321 -0.93 -13.10 2.60
CA THR A 321 -0.79 -13.24 1.15
C THR A 321 -0.15 -11.99 0.54
N LEU A 322 -0.60 -10.80 0.92
CA LEU A 322 -0.01 -9.53 0.46
C LEU A 322 1.42 -9.35 0.99
N ALA A 323 1.69 -9.75 2.24
CA ALA A 323 3.02 -9.72 2.81
C ALA A 323 4.01 -10.57 1.99
N ARG A 324 3.59 -11.75 1.53
CA ARG A 324 4.39 -12.58 0.61
C ARG A 324 4.68 -11.86 -0.70
N GLU A 325 3.70 -11.17 -1.27
CA GLU A 325 3.89 -10.39 -2.50
C GLU A 325 4.85 -9.21 -2.31
N ILE A 326 4.84 -8.55 -1.14
CA ILE A 326 5.81 -7.49 -0.82
C ILE A 326 7.26 -8.01 -0.86
N LEU A 327 7.50 -9.22 -0.35
CA LEU A 327 8.82 -9.84 -0.38
C LEU A 327 9.19 -10.43 -1.74
N SER A 328 8.21 -10.87 -2.54
CA SER A 328 8.46 -11.49 -3.85
C SER A 328 9.19 -10.53 -4.80
N TYR A 329 8.88 -9.24 -4.72
CA TYR A 329 9.60 -8.19 -5.45
C TYR A 329 11.10 -8.11 -5.11
N ARG A 330 11.47 -8.22 -3.82
CA ARG A 330 12.89 -8.19 -3.40
C ARG A 330 13.64 -9.38 -3.98
N ILE A 331 12.98 -10.54 -4.04
CA ILE A 331 13.52 -11.74 -4.66
C ILE A 331 13.70 -11.53 -6.17
N ALA A 332 12.73 -10.90 -6.84
CA ALA A 332 12.81 -10.64 -8.28
C ALA A 332 13.93 -9.66 -8.66
N LEU A 333 14.31 -8.73 -7.76
CA LEU A 333 15.43 -7.83 -7.96
C LEU A 333 16.78 -8.35 -7.44
N ARG A 334 16.86 -9.62 -7.06
CA ARG A 334 18.07 -10.19 -6.49
C ARG A 334 19.30 -10.04 -7.40
N ASP A 335 19.15 -10.23 -8.70
CA ASP A 335 20.28 -10.12 -9.63
C ASP A 335 20.82 -8.69 -9.72
N ALA A 336 19.93 -7.70 -9.67
CA ALA A 336 20.31 -6.29 -9.59
C ALA A 336 21.02 -5.97 -8.26
N ALA A 337 20.56 -6.53 -7.14
CA ALA A 337 21.24 -6.39 -5.85
C ALA A 337 22.63 -7.05 -5.86
N MET A 338 22.77 -8.23 -6.47
CA MET A 338 24.05 -8.92 -6.63
C MET A 338 25.02 -8.14 -7.52
N TYR A 339 24.51 -7.53 -8.59
CA TYR A 339 25.29 -6.63 -9.44
C TYR A 339 25.80 -5.42 -8.65
N ASN A 340 24.92 -4.77 -7.87
CA ASN A 340 25.33 -3.65 -7.01
C ASN A 340 26.40 -4.07 -5.99
N ALA A 341 26.27 -5.24 -5.35
CA ALA A 341 27.29 -5.73 -4.43
C ALA A 341 28.67 -5.86 -5.10
N LYS A 342 28.71 -6.42 -6.31
CA LYS A 342 29.94 -6.57 -7.11
C LYS A 342 30.57 -5.22 -7.47
N LEU A 343 29.78 -4.19 -7.77
CA LEU A 343 30.30 -2.85 -8.08
C LEU A 343 31.11 -2.25 -6.93
N PHE A 344 30.75 -2.56 -5.68
CA PHE A 344 31.46 -2.10 -4.48
C PHE A 344 32.50 -3.10 -3.96
N GLY A 345 32.86 -4.12 -4.74
CA GLY A 345 33.83 -5.13 -4.36
C GLY A 345 33.34 -6.15 -3.32
N TYR A 346 32.03 -6.17 -3.04
CA TYR A 346 31.42 -7.15 -2.14
C TYR A 346 30.95 -8.39 -2.90
N VAL A 347 30.95 -9.53 -2.20
CA VAL A 347 30.36 -10.76 -2.71
C VAL A 347 28.87 -10.77 -2.32
N GLY A 348 28.00 -10.66 -3.31
CA GLY A 348 26.56 -10.86 -3.09
C GLY A 348 26.28 -12.33 -2.74
N SER A 349 25.44 -12.57 -1.74
CA SER A 349 24.99 -13.93 -1.43
C SER A 349 23.92 -14.36 -2.42
N ASP A 350 24.18 -15.45 -3.13
CA ASP A 350 23.19 -16.18 -3.91
C ASP A 350 22.24 -17.02 -3.03
N ARG A 351 22.52 -17.07 -1.72
CA ARG A 351 21.89 -17.94 -0.74
C ARG A 351 21.02 -17.13 0.20
N ILE A 352 19.72 -17.28 0.03
CA ILE A 352 18.77 -17.13 1.13
C ILE A 352 18.63 -18.54 1.71
N SER A 353 19.39 -18.86 2.77
CA SER A 353 19.44 -20.22 3.33
C SER A 353 18.07 -20.75 3.73
N CYS A 354 17.16 -19.87 4.19
CA CYS A 354 15.79 -20.23 4.55
C CYS A 354 14.88 -20.61 3.36
N ILE A 355 15.30 -20.36 2.11
CA ILE A 355 14.58 -20.79 0.90
C ILE A 355 15.22 -22.04 0.29
N THR A 356 16.49 -22.31 0.59
CA THR A 356 17.29 -23.32 -0.14
C THR A 356 17.48 -24.63 0.62
N GLU A 357 16.94 -24.76 1.84
CA GLU A 357 17.11 -25.93 2.73
C GLU A 357 18.57 -26.36 2.97
N LYS A 358 19.53 -25.48 2.64
CA LYS A 358 20.96 -25.73 2.79
C LYS A 358 21.41 -25.33 4.20
N PRO A 359 22.38 -26.06 4.79
CA PRO A 359 22.96 -25.67 6.06
C PRO A 359 23.60 -24.28 5.96
N VAL A 360 23.47 -23.50 7.04
CA VAL A 360 24.13 -22.20 7.17
C VAL A 360 25.66 -22.43 7.15
N PRO A 361 26.43 -21.75 6.28
CA PRO A 361 27.87 -21.88 6.24
C PRO A 361 28.52 -21.54 7.59
N GLN A 362 29.48 -22.34 8.05
CA GLN A 362 30.18 -22.12 9.33
C GLN A 362 30.80 -20.73 9.42
N ALA A 363 31.39 -20.23 8.33
CA ALA A 363 31.96 -18.88 8.29
C ALA A 363 30.95 -17.78 8.64
N TRP A 364 29.65 -17.95 8.35
CA TRP A 364 28.62 -16.98 8.73
C TRP A 364 28.32 -17.04 10.23
N LEU A 365 28.32 -18.25 10.81
CA LEU A 365 28.19 -18.42 12.26
C LEU A 365 29.39 -17.82 12.99
N ASP A 366 30.60 -18.03 12.47
CA ASP A 366 31.82 -17.46 13.04
C ASP A 366 31.78 -15.93 13.02
N ILE A 367 31.34 -15.32 11.91
CA ILE A 367 31.13 -13.87 11.82
C ILE A 367 30.07 -13.42 12.83
N ALA A 368 28.88 -14.05 12.84
CA ALA A 368 27.78 -13.67 13.71
C ALA A 368 28.14 -13.73 15.21
N ASN A 369 28.90 -14.76 15.61
CA ASN A 369 29.36 -14.94 16.98
C ASN A 369 30.44 -13.94 17.41
N ASN A 370 31.10 -13.28 16.46
CA ASN A 370 32.17 -12.32 16.70
C ASN A 370 31.79 -10.88 16.28
N LEU A 371 30.51 -10.61 16.01
CA LEU A 371 30.04 -9.25 15.73
C LEU A 371 30.26 -8.35 16.95
N TYR A 372 30.99 -7.26 16.74
CA TYR A 372 31.24 -6.26 17.75
C TYR A 372 30.14 -5.19 17.74
N PHE A 373 29.48 -5.03 18.88
CA PHE A 373 28.58 -3.91 19.14
C PHE A 373 29.27 -2.97 20.15
N PRO A 374 29.59 -1.72 19.74
CA PRO A 374 30.17 -0.74 20.65
C PRO A 374 29.31 -0.57 21.91
N PHE A 375 29.89 -0.81 23.09
CA PHE A 375 29.16 -0.80 24.36
C PHE A 375 29.94 -0.02 25.43
N GLY A 376 29.26 0.94 26.05
CA GLY A 376 29.82 1.75 27.13
C GLY A 376 29.68 1.04 28.47
N ASN A 377 30.72 0.35 28.94
CA ASN A 377 30.69 -0.42 30.20
C ASN A 377 30.34 0.42 31.44
N VAL A 378 30.67 1.72 31.46
CA VAL A 378 30.34 2.60 32.60
C VAL A 378 28.91 3.12 32.48
N THR A 379 28.51 3.51 31.27
CA THR A 379 27.19 4.10 31.00
C THR A 379 26.08 3.07 30.84
N GLN A 380 26.43 1.79 30.64
CA GLN A 380 25.51 0.69 30.36
C GLN A 380 24.56 1.03 29.18
N ILE A 381 25.14 1.50 28.07
CA ILE A 381 24.46 1.80 26.81
C ILE A 381 25.22 1.20 25.64
N HIS A 382 24.50 0.87 24.58
CA HIS A 382 25.10 0.66 23.28
C HIS A 382 25.42 2.03 22.64
N LEU A 383 26.58 2.13 22.00
CA LEU A 383 26.99 3.32 21.25
C LEU A 383 26.58 3.15 19.78
N GLU A 384 26.20 4.24 19.12
CA GLU A 384 25.70 4.23 17.72
C GLU A 384 26.79 3.80 16.73
N TYR A 385 28.02 4.21 16.99
CA TYR A 385 29.22 3.74 16.30
C TYR A 385 30.43 3.84 17.22
N GLU A 386 31.57 3.34 16.77
CA GLU A 386 32.81 3.35 17.54
C GLU A 386 33.23 4.78 17.94
N ASN A 387 33.54 4.99 19.21
CA ASN A 387 33.89 6.30 19.78
C ASN A 387 32.77 7.37 19.71
N PHE A 388 31.50 6.96 19.59
CA PHE A 388 30.37 7.89 19.62
C PHE A 388 30.33 8.73 20.91
N ASN A 389 30.27 10.05 20.76
CA ASN A 389 30.25 10.98 21.89
C ASN A 389 28.82 11.39 22.26
N THR A 390 28.33 10.86 23.37
CA THR A 390 26.96 11.08 23.86
C THR A 390 26.71 12.45 24.49
N LYS A 391 27.71 13.33 24.64
CA LYS A 391 27.51 14.60 25.37
C LYS A 391 26.82 15.70 24.55
N ASN A 392 27.06 15.76 23.25
CA ASN A 392 26.56 16.83 22.36
C ASN A 392 26.04 16.29 21.02
N ALA A 393 25.68 15.00 20.96
CA ALA A 393 25.19 14.40 19.73
C ALA A 393 23.71 14.72 19.52
N THR A 394 23.39 15.06 18.28
CA THR A 394 22.02 15.12 17.78
C THR A 394 21.91 14.10 16.65
N ILE A 395 20.93 13.21 16.74
CA ILE A 395 20.72 12.13 15.77
C ILE A 395 19.46 12.40 14.95
N LYS A 396 19.45 11.87 13.71
CA LYS A 396 18.37 12.12 12.75
C LYS A 396 17.10 11.32 13.08
N GLN A 397 17.27 10.04 13.41
CA GLN A 397 16.21 9.04 13.55
C GLN A 397 16.70 7.84 14.38
N ALA A 398 15.80 6.89 14.69
CA ALA A 398 16.13 5.68 15.43
C ALA A 398 17.28 4.88 14.78
N ASP A 399 18.28 4.56 15.60
CA ASP A 399 19.41 3.70 15.27
C ASP A 399 19.58 2.62 16.36
N VAL A 400 20.30 2.93 17.45
CA VAL A 400 20.55 1.98 18.56
C VAL A 400 19.28 1.39 19.15
N VAL A 401 18.18 2.16 19.20
CA VAL A 401 16.91 1.66 19.73
C VAL A 401 16.31 0.52 18.89
N LEU A 402 16.75 0.34 17.64
CA LEU A 402 16.40 -0.79 16.77
C LEU A 402 17.06 -2.11 17.19
N LEU A 403 18.05 -2.08 18.10
CA LEU A 403 18.64 -3.30 18.67
C LEU A 403 17.62 -4.10 19.50
N GLY A 404 16.67 -3.45 20.18
CA GLY A 404 15.51 -4.13 20.77
C GLY A 404 14.55 -4.59 19.68
N PHE A 405 13.30 -4.12 19.65
CA PHE A 405 12.55 -4.16 18.39
C PHE A 405 13.27 -3.24 17.37
N ARG A 406 13.84 -3.72 16.26
CA ARG A 406 13.49 -4.84 15.36
C ARG A 406 14.43 -6.05 15.39
N LEU A 407 15.68 -5.90 15.83
CA LEU A 407 16.69 -6.97 15.78
C LEU A 407 16.48 -8.06 16.84
N MET A 408 15.78 -7.73 17.92
CA MET A 408 15.54 -8.55 19.10
C MET A 408 16.83 -8.96 19.81
N TRP A 409 17.82 -8.06 19.83
CA TRP A 409 19.12 -8.28 20.46
C TRP A 409 18.97 -8.47 21.98
N PRO A 410 19.49 -9.56 22.56
CA PRO A 410 19.41 -9.80 23.99
C PRO A 410 20.17 -8.72 24.78
N MET A 411 19.48 -8.08 25.73
CA MET A 411 20.07 -7.11 26.64
C MET A 411 19.31 -7.07 27.97
N SER A 412 19.91 -6.51 29.02
CA SER A 412 19.23 -6.32 30.29
C SER A 412 18.17 -5.22 30.18
N LYS A 413 17.16 -5.26 31.08
CA LYS A 413 16.15 -4.19 31.15
C LYS A 413 16.76 -2.83 31.47
N GLU A 414 17.88 -2.81 32.21
CA GLU A 414 18.62 -1.60 32.54
C GLU A 414 19.25 -1.00 31.27
N VAL A 415 20.00 -1.80 30.51
CA VAL A 415 20.60 -1.37 29.25
C VAL A 415 19.53 -0.90 28.27
N ARG A 416 18.44 -1.66 28.13
CA ARG A 416 17.31 -1.27 27.27
C ARG A 416 16.73 0.09 27.65
N ARG A 417 16.56 0.35 28.95
CA ARG A 417 16.06 1.64 29.44
C ARG A 417 17.07 2.76 29.20
N ASN A 418 18.35 2.52 29.45
CA ASN A 418 19.40 3.52 29.26
C ASN A 418 19.55 3.90 27.78
N ASP A 419 19.48 2.93 26.87
CA ASP A 419 19.46 3.17 25.43
C ASP A 419 18.26 4.06 25.05
N LEU A 420 17.04 3.68 25.45
CA LEU A 420 15.83 4.45 25.13
C LEU A 420 15.92 5.90 25.63
N LEU A 421 16.29 6.11 26.90
CA LEU A 421 16.37 7.44 27.49
C LEU A 421 17.48 8.30 26.89
N THR A 422 18.60 7.69 26.52
CA THR A 422 19.73 8.41 25.92
C THR A 422 19.38 8.88 24.52
N TYR A 423 18.89 7.97 23.67
CA TYR A 423 18.62 8.27 22.28
C TYR A 423 17.31 9.06 22.06
N GLU A 424 16.36 9.00 22.99
CA GLU A 424 15.18 9.87 22.97
C GLU A 424 15.59 11.35 23.09
N ARG A 425 16.56 11.67 23.96
CA ARG A 425 17.05 13.05 24.15
C ARG A 425 17.90 13.55 23.00
N MET A 426 18.58 12.65 22.29
CA MET A 426 19.46 13.00 21.15
C MET A 426 18.70 13.12 19.84
N THR A 427 17.56 12.44 19.72
CA THR A 427 16.76 12.51 18.50
C THR A 427 16.20 13.92 18.36
N ARG A 428 16.57 14.58 17.27
CA ARG A 428 16.11 15.94 16.94
C ARG A 428 14.59 16.07 17.01
N ASP A 429 14.11 17.26 17.36
CA ASP A 429 12.67 17.45 17.61
C ASP A 429 11.78 17.31 16.36
N ASP A 430 12.33 17.63 15.19
CA ASP A 430 11.76 17.38 13.85
C ASP A 430 12.09 15.96 13.33
N GLY A 431 12.46 15.05 14.24
CA GLY A 431 12.71 13.64 13.97
C GLY A 431 11.48 12.96 13.35
N LEU A 432 11.72 12.04 12.44
CA LEU A 432 10.67 11.37 11.66
C LEU A 432 9.76 10.52 12.56
N ALA A 433 8.48 10.38 12.19
CA ALA A 433 7.47 9.54 12.85
C ALA A 433 7.99 8.15 13.25
N MET A 434 8.84 7.59 12.39
CA MET A 434 9.50 6.30 12.53
C MET A 434 10.35 6.15 13.79
N ALA A 435 11.00 7.21 14.25
CA ALA A 435 11.82 7.15 15.46
C ALA A 435 10.94 7.03 16.71
N TRP A 436 9.91 7.88 16.79
CA TRP A 436 9.01 7.92 17.95
C TRP A 436 8.18 6.65 18.11
N SER A 437 7.81 5.98 17.01
CA SER A 437 7.14 4.68 17.08
C SER A 437 8.05 3.58 17.65
N MET A 438 9.34 3.59 17.31
CA MET A 438 10.32 2.62 17.86
C MET A 438 10.59 2.85 19.35
N HIS A 439 10.72 4.11 19.78
CA HIS A 439 10.79 4.42 21.20
C HIS A 439 9.53 4.02 21.96
N THR A 440 8.35 4.23 21.37
CA THR A 440 7.07 3.79 21.95
C THR A 440 7.06 2.29 22.22
N ILE A 441 7.43 1.48 21.22
CA ILE A 441 7.51 0.02 21.35
C ILE A 441 8.50 -0.36 22.45
N GLY A 442 9.69 0.25 22.47
CA GLY A 442 10.69 -0.01 23.49
C GLY A 442 10.22 0.28 24.92
N HIS A 443 9.51 1.40 25.14
CA HIS A 443 8.94 1.70 26.45
C HIS A 443 7.81 0.73 26.82
N LEU A 444 7.00 0.28 25.86
CA LEU A 444 5.98 -0.76 26.10
C LEU A 444 6.61 -2.11 26.49
N GLU A 445 7.74 -2.51 25.89
CA GLU A 445 8.49 -3.72 26.27
C GLU A 445 8.92 -3.68 27.75
N LEU A 446 9.24 -2.49 28.25
CA LEU A 446 9.62 -2.24 29.64
C LEU A 446 8.43 -2.03 30.59
N LYS A 447 7.21 -1.96 30.06
CA LYS A 447 5.97 -1.56 30.77
C LYS A 447 5.99 -0.11 31.30
N ASP A 448 6.75 0.76 30.65
CA ASP A 448 6.84 2.19 30.94
C ASP A 448 5.74 2.93 30.15
N PHE A 449 4.48 2.83 30.62
CA PHE A 449 3.30 3.23 29.85
C PHE A 449 3.16 4.74 29.60
N GLU A 450 3.57 5.59 30.54
CA GLU A 450 3.44 7.05 30.42
C GLU A 450 4.37 7.63 29.33
N PRO A 451 5.69 7.31 29.29
CA PRO A 451 6.54 7.65 28.16
C PRO A 451 6.03 7.08 26.83
N ALA A 452 5.56 5.83 26.84
CA ALA A 452 5.03 5.19 25.64
C ALA A 452 3.82 5.96 25.08
N GLU A 453 2.86 6.37 25.92
CA GLU A 453 1.69 7.14 25.45
C GLU A 453 2.11 8.49 24.85
N LYS A 454 3.02 9.21 25.50
CA LYS A 454 3.53 10.50 25.02
C LYS A 454 4.15 10.37 23.63
N LEU A 455 5.02 9.37 23.45
CA LEU A 455 5.73 9.14 22.20
C LEU A 455 4.84 8.58 21.11
N PHE A 456 3.83 7.77 21.47
CA PHE A 456 2.80 7.33 20.56
C PHE A 456 2.02 8.51 19.98
N ARG A 457 1.58 9.44 20.84
CA ARG A 457 0.92 10.68 20.38
C ARG A 457 1.84 11.50 19.47
N ARG A 458 3.13 11.59 19.79
CA ARG A 458 4.12 12.29 18.96
C ARG A 458 4.31 11.64 17.59
N SER A 459 4.18 10.32 17.47
CA SER A 459 4.45 9.62 16.21
C SER A 459 3.40 9.85 15.11
N TYR A 460 2.19 10.31 15.43
CA TYR A 460 1.13 10.49 14.43
C TYR A 460 0.48 11.89 14.43
N LYS A 461 0.36 12.57 15.59
CA LYS A 461 -0.47 13.78 15.69
C LYS A 461 -0.04 14.93 14.79
N THR A 462 1.25 15.13 14.58
CA THR A 462 1.79 16.20 13.72
C THR A 462 1.55 15.96 12.24
N TYR A 463 1.17 14.73 11.87
CA TYR A 463 0.97 14.31 10.49
C TYR A 463 -0.52 14.22 10.13
N VAL A 464 -1.41 14.10 11.12
CA VAL A 464 -2.85 14.27 10.91
C VAL A 464 -3.14 15.74 10.56
N ARG A 465 -3.30 16.04 9.27
CA ARG A 465 -3.42 17.42 8.78
C ARG A 465 -4.79 17.69 8.16
N PRO A 466 -5.35 18.91 8.36
CA PRO A 466 -6.56 19.31 7.68
C PRO A 466 -6.33 19.39 6.16
N PRO A 467 -7.40 19.35 5.34
CA PRO A 467 -8.80 19.36 5.77
C PRO A 467 -9.42 17.96 5.93
N PHE A 468 -8.76 16.91 5.43
CA PHE A 468 -9.27 15.54 5.52
C PHE A 468 -8.72 14.77 6.73
N ASN A 469 -7.88 15.39 7.57
CA ASN A 469 -7.27 14.76 8.76
C ASN A 469 -6.62 13.40 8.44
N VAL A 470 -6.03 13.32 7.26
CA VAL A 470 -5.23 12.17 6.80
C VAL A 470 -3.75 12.51 6.88
N ASN A 471 -2.95 11.45 7.01
CA ASN A 471 -1.51 11.48 7.28
C ASN A 471 -0.70 11.61 5.99
#